data_AF-A0A3D3ITZ4-F1
#
_entry.id   AF-A0A3D3ITZ4-F1
#
_cell.length_a   1.000
_cell.length_b   1.000
_cell.length_c   1.000
_cell.angle_alpha   90.00
_cell.angle_beta   90.00
_cell.angle_gamma   90.00
#
_symmetry.space_group_name_H-M   'P 1'
#
loop_
_entity.id
_entity.type
_entity.pdbx_description
1 polymer ?
#
loop_
_entity_poly.entity_id
_entity_poly.type
_entity_poly.pdbx_seq_one_letter_code
_entity_poly.pdbx_strand_id
1 'polypeptide(L)'
;FLKVKSDTELLVTTLKSLMKDNPGRVFAGRGGSWGKNFQIAETAYFMYLSANGIPTVLWLPETWSNNSDTEQYFSEDVPDHYSLYNIRYVVAPPSQSPQPFWKLVKENPSWKLYGVQLQTSNLNNPISNFQYSISTFSYISAGSSPSIVFSDKLSFGNVIRLWIQSPYPGKGIFPELRLTGKKSASQGQAFGSYFSAIPNFAMVDEATYRTPDGKTHSLFAQPPQYMTPWEWPEAYPQIHLPSPSATYSGALAKNKKISNYINILSQSSDTDMVFRATVEVKEQCPTCVVVLKETYHPSWSAFIRKISDDERGEPVESITVNGKKVKTINVFPSFVGVRLEEPGTYKVVFSYTPSKLKILLMIASGVLLIVAGVIFIKYRPQ
;
A
#
# COMPACT_ATOMS: atom_id res chain seq x y z
N PHE A 1 -37.54 -4.52 -10.47
CA PHE A 1 -36.65 -5.46 -9.76
C PHE A 1 -35.86 -6.37 -10.68
N LEU A 2 -36.48 -7.17 -11.57
CA LEU A 2 -35.75 -8.10 -12.46
C LEU A 2 -34.69 -7.43 -13.35
N LYS A 3 -35.01 -6.28 -13.98
CA LYS A 3 -34.07 -5.52 -14.83
C LYS A 3 -32.90 -4.90 -14.06
N VAL A 4 -33.14 -4.42 -12.84
CA VAL A 4 -32.08 -3.86 -11.98
C VAL A 4 -31.12 -4.96 -11.54
N LYS A 5 -31.66 -6.13 -11.16
CA LYS A 5 -30.86 -7.30 -10.79
C LYS A 5 -29.97 -7.76 -11.95
N SER A 6 -30.51 -7.84 -13.16
CA SER A 6 -29.71 -8.17 -14.35
C SER A 6 -28.62 -7.15 -14.66
N ASP A 7 -28.90 -5.85 -14.48
CA ASP A 7 -27.93 -4.78 -14.76
C ASP A 7 -26.74 -4.79 -13.78
N THR A 8 -26.99 -5.06 -12.50
CA THR A 8 -25.95 -5.09 -11.47
C THR A 8 -25.15 -6.40 -11.52
N GLU A 9 -25.79 -7.54 -11.81
CA GLU A 9 -25.12 -8.82 -12.05
C GLU A 9 -24.20 -8.76 -13.27
N LEU A 10 -24.62 -8.05 -14.32
CA LEU A 10 -23.79 -7.82 -15.50
C LEU A 10 -22.51 -7.03 -15.16
N LEU A 11 -22.63 -5.99 -14.33
CA LEU A 11 -21.48 -5.19 -13.88
C LEU A 11 -20.50 -6.05 -13.08
N VAL A 12 -20.98 -6.75 -12.05
CA VAL A 12 -20.14 -7.60 -11.18
C VAL A 12 -19.46 -8.70 -11.99
N THR A 13 -20.17 -9.36 -12.90
CA THR A 13 -19.61 -10.42 -13.76
C THR A 13 -18.57 -9.86 -14.72
N THR A 14 -18.81 -8.68 -15.31
CA THR A 14 -17.84 -8.01 -16.19
C THR A 14 -16.57 -7.66 -15.42
N LEU A 15 -16.69 -7.08 -14.22
CA LEU A 15 -15.54 -6.75 -13.37
C LEU A 15 -14.73 -7.99 -12.99
N LYS A 16 -15.38 -9.05 -12.50
CA LYS A 16 -14.70 -10.32 -12.17
C LYS A 16 -13.95 -10.91 -13.36
N SER A 17 -14.53 -10.85 -14.56
CA SER A 17 -13.85 -11.29 -15.79
C SER A 17 -12.60 -10.46 -16.07
N LEU A 18 -12.69 -9.13 -16.02
CA LEU A 18 -11.55 -8.24 -16.30
C LEU A 18 -10.44 -8.39 -15.26
N MET A 19 -10.80 -8.59 -13.99
CA MET A 19 -9.88 -8.70 -12.87
C MET A 19 -9.11 -10.01 -12.85
N LYS A 20 -9.59 -11.05 -13.54
CA LYS A 20 -8.85 -12.32 -13.72
C LYS A 20 -7.53 -12.10 -14.44
N ASP A 21 -7.54 -11.29 -15.50
CA ASP A 21 -6.35 -11.02 -16.31
C ASP A 21 -5.57 -9.82 -15.78
N ASN A 22 -6.27 -8.83 -15.23
CA ASN A 22 -5.71 -7.56 -14.76
C ASN A 22 -6.22 -7.21 -13.37
N PRO A 23 -5.62 -7.81 -12.31
CA PRO A 23 -6.07 -7.63 -10.93
C PRO A 23 -5.82 -6.19 -10.46
N GLY A 24 -6.84 -5.60 -9.84
CA GLY A 24 -6.80 -4.25 -9.28
C GLY A 24 -8.08 -3.92 -8.55
N ARG A 25 -8.21 -2.69 -8.07
CA ARG A 25 -9.35 -2.22 -7.29
C ARG A 25 -10.28 -1.37 -8.13
N VAL A 26 -11.54 -1.30 -7.69
CA VAL A 26 -12.60 -0.52 -8.32
C VAL A 26 -12.89 0.73 -7.51
N PHE A 27 -12.89 1.88 -8.19
CA PHE A 27 -13.34 3.14 -7.63
C PHE A 27 -14.76 3.45 -8.12
N ALA A 28 -15.67 3.76 -7.20
CA ALA A 28 -17.06 4.11 -7.52
C ALA A 28 -17.48 5.44 -6.88
N GLY A 29 -16.52 6.37 -6.80
CA GLY A 29 -16.70 7.65 -6.12
C GLY A 29 -16.55 7.52 -4.59
N ARG A 30 -16.45 8.67 -3.91
CA ARG A 30 -16.33 8.73 -2.44
C ARG A 30 -17.67 9.10 -1.82
N GLY A 31 -17.85 8.78 -0.55
CA GLY A 31 -18.99 9.26 0.25
C GLY A 31 -19.03 10.79 0.38
N GLY A 32 -17.88 11.46 0.25
CA GLY A 32 -17.79 12.93 0.22
C GLY A 32 -18.00 13.56 -1.16
N SER A 33 -18.05 12.78 -2.25
CA SER A 33 -18.16 13.28 -3.63
C SER A 33 -19.40 12.74 -4.35
N TRP A 34 -19.36 12.59 -5.67
CA TRP A 34 -20.47 12.10 -6.49
C TRP A 34 -20.87 10.65 -6.16
N GLY A 35 -19.97 9.85 -5.58
CA GLY A 35 -20.22 8.45 -5.23
C GLY A 35 -21.37 8.27 -4.25
N LYS A 36 -21.62 9.23 -3.37
CA LYS A 36 -22.74 9.18 -2.41
C LYS A 36 -24.11 9.17 -3.10
N ASN A 37 -24.21 9.80 -4.27
CA ASN A 37 -25.45 9.90 -5.06
C ASN A 37 -25.55 8.79 -6.10
N PHE A 38 -24.48 8.02 -6.30
CA PHE A 38 -24.47 6.88 -7.20
C PHE A 38 -24.91 5.63 -6.43
N GLN A 39 -26.22 5.36 -6.46
CA GLN A 39 -26.87 4.37 -5.61
C GLN A 39 -27.75 3.39 -6.40
N ILE A 40 -27.92 2.19 -5.83
CA ILE A 40 -28.94 1.21 -6.19
C ILE A 40 -29.99 1.24 -5.07
N ALA A 41 -31.17 1.77 -5.36
CA ALA A 41 -32.11 2.20 -4.31
C ALA A 41 -31.40 3.13 -3.32
N GLU A 42 -31.31 2.77 -2.04
CA GLU A 42 -30.65 3.57 -0.99
C GLU A 42 -29.21 3.12 -0.70
N THR A 43 -28.68 2.13 -1.43
CA THR A 43 -27.35 1.58 -1.20
C THR A 43 -26.35 2.15 -2.21
N ALA A 44 -25.30 2.80 -1.73
CA ALA A 44 -24.24 3.32 -2.59
C ALA A 44 -23.48 2.20 -3.35
N TYR A 45 -23.08 2.49 -4.60
CA TYR A 45 -22.43 1.49 -5.47
C TYR A 45 -21.14 0.93 -4.88
N PHE A 46 -20.31 1.75 -4.22
CA PHE A 46 -19.09 1.25 -3.56
C PHE A 46 -19.38 0.22 -2.46
N MET A 47 -20.49 0.35 -1.72
CA MET A 47 -20.91 -0.65 -0.72
C MET A 47 -21.41 -1.91 -1.41
N TYR A 48 -22.24 -1.75 -2.44
CA TYR A 48 -22.79 -2.86 -3.20
C TYR A 48 -21.68 -3.72 -3.84
N LEU A 49 -20.70 -3.07 -4.47
CA LEU A 49 -19.55 -3.75 -5.08
C LEU A 49 -18.74 -4.52 -4.03
N SER A 50 -18.44 -3.88 -2.90
CA SER A 50 -17.72 -4.52 -1.78
C SER A 50 -18.47 -5.76 -1.26
N ALA A 51 -19.78 -5.67 -1.07
CA ALA A 51 -20.62 -6.78 -0.60
C ALA A 51 -20.65 -7.97 -1.58
N ASN A 52 -20.37 -7.73 -2.87
CA ASN A 52 -20.29 -8.76 -3.91
C ASN A 52 -18.86 -9.29 -4.16
N GLY A 53 -17.92 -8.98 -3.26
CA GLY A 53 -16.54 -9.44 -3.31
C GLY A 53 -15.70 -8.72 -4.37
N ILE A 54 -16.11 -7.55 -4.83
CA ILE A 54 -15.29 -6.70 -5.68
C ILE A 54 -14.38 -5.84 -4.77
N PRO A 55 -13.05 -5.87 -4.93
CA PRO A 55 -12.15 -5.04 -4.14
C PRO A 55 -12.40 -3.57 -4.49
N THR A 56 -12.82 -2.80 -3.49
CA THR A 56 -13.07 -1.35 -3.58
C THR A 56 -12.13 -0.58 -2.66
N VAL A 57 -12.00 0.73 -2.89
CA VAL A 57 -11.18 1.64 -2.07
C VAL A 57 -11.86 2.99 -1.91
N LEU A 58 -11.32 3.84 -1.03
CA LEU A 58 -11.72 5.23 -0.87
C LEU A 58 -13.17 5.38 -0.37
N TRP A 59 -13.67 4.34 0.27
CA TRP A 59 -14.91 4.28 1.00
C TRP A 59 -14.57 3.83 2.42
N LEU A 60 -15.35 4.26 3.42
CA LEU A 60 -15.04 4.14 4.86
C LEU A 60 -15.62 2.89 5.56
N PRO A 61 -15.95 1.73 4.95
CA PRO A 61 -16.46 0.61 5.74
C PRO A 61 -15.34 0.02 6.61
N GLU A 62 -14.07 0.28 6.26
CA GLU A 62 -12.88 -0.06 7.02
C GLU A 62 -12.45 1.09 7.96
N THR A 63 -13.37 1.77 8.66
CA THR A 63 -13.04 2.81 9.66
C THR A 63 -12.04 2.39 10.75
N TRP A 64 -11.66 1.10 10.80
CA TRP A 64 -10.67 0.55 11.73
C TRP A 64 -9.29 0.29 11.09
N SER A 65 -9.12 0.63 9.80
CA SER A 65 -7.85 0.56 9.07
C SER A 65 -7.09 1.88 9.21
N ASN A 66 -5.77 1.81 9.43
CA ASN A 66 -4.92 3.02 9.45
C ASN A 66 -4.91 3.76 8.09
N ASN A 67 -5.21 3.08 6.99
CA ASN A 67 -5.32 3.72 5.67
C ASN A 67 -6.61 4.52 5.53
N SER A 68 -7.67 4.22 6.29
CA SER A 68 -8.98 4.86 6.11
C SER A 68 -8.94 6.38 6.32
N ASP A 69 -8.12 6.87 7.26
CA ASP A 69 -7.91 8.31 7.48
C ASP A 69 -7.10 8.97 6.35
N THR A 70 -6.15 8.24 5.75
CA THR A 70 -5.21 8.79 4.77
C THR A 70 -5.72 8.67 3.33
N GLU A 71 -6.58 7.70 3.05
CA GLU A 71 -7.31 7.54 1.78
C GLU A 71 -8.15 8.78 1.44
N GLN A 72 -8.55 9.57 2.44
CA GLN A 72 -9.27 10.83 2.21
C GLN A 72 -8.47 11.84 1.39
N TYR A 73 -7.13 11.76 1.41
CA TYR A 73 -6.24 12.64 0.65
C TYR A 73 -6.06 12.23 -0.82
N PHE A 74 -6.76 11.18 -1.26
CA PHE A 74 -6.84 10.82 -2.67
C PHE A 74 -7.43 11.96 -3.52
N SER A 75 -6.81 12.22 -4.67
CA SER A 75 -7.28 13.16 -5.67
C SER A 75 -7.65 12.41 -6.94
N GLU A 76 -8.88 12.61 -7.41
CA GLU A 76 -9.42 11.99 -8.62
C GLU A 76 -8.76 12.55 -9.89
N ASP A 77 -8.14 13.72 -9.81
CA ASP A 77 -7.50 14.40 -10.94
C ASP A 77 -6.03 13.98 -11.13
N VAL A 78 -5.45 13.24 -10.19
CA VAL A 78 -4.04 12.86 -10.20
C VAL A 78 -3.90 11.37 -10.59
N PRO A 79 -3.41 11.05 -11.80
CA PRO A 79 -3.28 9.67 -12.27
C PRO A 79 -2.44 8.79 -11.35
N ASP A 80 -1.37 9.34 -10.76
CA ASP A 80 -0.46 8.59 -9.89
C ASP A 80 -1.15 8.06 -8.63
N HIS A 81 -2.18 8.73 -8.12
CA HIS A 81 -2.92 8.26 -6.96
C HIS A 81 -3.71 6.97 -7.27
N TYR A 82 -4.17 6.80 -8.51
CA TYR A 82 -4.78 5.54 -8.94
C TYR A 82 -3.76 4.40 -8.88
N SER A 83 -2.52 4.65 -9.31
CA SER A 83 -1.46 3.66 -9.23
C SER A 83 -1.08 3.31 -7.79
N LEU A 84 -1.05 4.30 -6.90
CA LEU A 84 -0.72 4.15 -5.49
C LEU A 84 -1.65 3.17 -4.78
N TYR A 85 -2.96 3.27 -5.05
CA TYR A 85 -3.98 2.40 -4.47
C TYR A 85 -4.39 1.23 -5.38
N ASN A 86 -3.65 0.99 -6.48
CA ASN A 86 -3.94 -0.06 -7.47
C ASN A 86 -5.37 0.01 -8.04
N ILE A 87 -5.89 1.22 -8.27
CA ILE A 87 -7.22 1.46 -8.84
C ILE A 87 -7.13 1.30 -10.36
N ARG A 88 -7.57 0.14 -10.86
CA ARG A 88 -7.55 -0.16 -12.30
C ARG A 88 -8.86 0.16 -13.00
N TYR A 89 -9.97 0.16 -12.27
CA TYR A 89 -11.29 0.31 -12.85
C TYR A 89 -12.07 1.41 -12.12
N VAL A 90 -12.87 2.14 -12.88
CA VAL A 90 -13.79 3.15 -12.36
C VAL A 90 -15.19 2.83 -12.82
N VAL A 91 -16.14 2.78 -11.89
CA VAL A 91 -17.57 2.67 -12.20
C VAL A 91 -18.21 4.00 -11.82
N ALA A 92 -18.82 4.67 -12.78
CA ALA A 92 -19.42 5.98 -12.57
C ALA A 92 -20.86 6.03 -13.12
N PRO A 93 -21.71 6.92 -12.60
CA PRO A 93 -23.02 7.17 -13.21
C PRO A 93 -22.83 7.79 -14.61
N PRO A 94 -23.78 7.62 -15.54
CA PRO A 94 -23.66 8.14 -16.91
C PRO A 94 -23.44 9.66 -17.01
N SER A 95 -23.89 10.40 -15.99
CA SER A 95 -23.74 11.85 -15.83
C SER A 95 -22.35 12.29 -15.36
N GLN A 96 -21.54 11.40 -14.80
CA GLN A 96 -20.20 11.73 -14.33
C GLN A 96 -19.26 11.90 -15.53
N SER A 97 -18.62 13.07 -15.61
CA SER A 97 -17.60 13.33 -16.61
C SER A 97 -16.35 12.47 -16.31
N PRO A 98 -15.82 11.73 -17.31
CA PRO A 98 -14.63 10.92 -17.12
C PRO A 98 -13.38 11.80 -17.05
N GLN A 99 -12.40 11.35 -16.27
CA GLN A 99 -11.06 11.94 -16.29
C GLN A 99 -10.35 11.63 -17.63
N PRO A 100 -9.38 12.44 -18.09
CA PRO A 100 -8.70 12.23 -19.37
C PRO A 100 -8.04 10.86 -19.55
N PHE A 101 -7.68 10.21 -18.44
CA PHE A 101 -7.02 8.90 -18.39
C PHE A 101 -7.99 7.75 -18.07
N TRP A 102 -9.31 8.00 -18.00
CA TRP A 102 -10.34 6.97 -17.91
C TRP A 102 -10.78 6.57 -19.32
N LYS A 103 -10.51 5.32 -19.71
CA LYS A 103 -10.92 4.77 -20.99
C LYS A 103 -12.18 3.95 -20.84
N LEU A 104 -13.23 4.28 -21.60
CA LEU A 104 -14.48 3.54 -21.56
C LEU A 104 -14.24 2.07 -21.97
N VAL A 105 -14.71 1.15 -21.15
CA VAL A 105 -14.64 -0.30 -21.38
C VAL A 105 -16.03 -0.84 -21.73
N LYS A 106 -17.04 -0.43 -20.97
CA LYS A 106 -18.43 -0.86 -21.16
C LYS A 106 -19.38 0.15 -20.56
N GLU A 107 -20.57 0.27 -21.10
CA GLU A 107 -21.62 1.12 -20.56
C GLU A 107 -23.00 0.52 -20.70
N ASN A 108 -23.93 1.05 -19.91
CA ASN A 108 -25.36 0.87 -20.07
C ASN A 108 -26.07 2.16 -19.57
N PRO A 109 -27.42 2.21 -19.60
CA PRO A 109 -28.16 3.38 -19.13
C PRO A 109 -28.00 3.73 -17.64
N SER A 110 -27.46 2.81 -16.82
CA SER A 110 -27.36 2.95 -15.36
C SER A 110 -25.93 3.25 -14.88
N TRP A 111 -24.91 2.83 -15.64
CA TRP A 111 -23.50 2.97 -15.26
C TRP A 111 -22.57 2.97 -16.48
N LYS A 112 -21.40 3.58 -16.29
CA LYS A 112 -20.26 3.50 -17.20
C LYS A 112 -19.07 2.88 -16.46
N LEU A 113 -18.46 1.88 -17.08
CA LEU A 113 -17.25 1.20 -16.62
C LEU A 113 -16.07 1.68 -17.44
N TYR A 114 -15.08 2.21 -16.75
CA TYR A 114 -13.82 2.67 -17.33
C TYR A 114 -12.65 1.83 -16.82
N GLY A 115 -11.65 1.65 -17.67
CA GLY A 115 -10.32 1.22 -17.29
C GLY A 115 -9.40 2.43 -17.16
N VAL A 116 -8.54 2.44 -16.15
CA VAL A 116 -7.58 3.52 -15.92
C VAL A 116 -6.35 3.26 -16.76
N GLN A 117 -6.03 4.18 -17.68
CA GLN A 117 -4.84 4.09 -18.53
C GLN A 117 -3.88 5.23 -18.20
N LEU A 118 -2.81 4.89 -17.48
CA LEU A 118 -1.73 5.84 -17.24
C LEU A 118 -0.93 5.95 -18.54
N GLN A 119 -0.84 7.16 -19.08
CA GLN A 119 0.15 7.45 -20.11
C GLN A 119 1.51 7.22 -19.47
N THR A 120 2.19 6.14 -19.86
CA THR A 120 3.65 6.06 -19.69
C THR A 120 4.20 7.20 -20.55
N SER A 121 4.36 8.38 -19.98
CA SER A 121 4.81 9.54 -20.74
C SER A 121 6.13 9.18 -21.41
N ASN A 122 6.11 9.06 -22.74
CA ASN A 122 7.23 9.47 -23.55
C ASN A 122 7.56 10.90 -23.16
N LEU A 123 8.49 11.06 -22.23
CA LEU A 123 9.57 12.05 -22.14
C LEU A 123 9.37 13.54 -22.48
N ASN A 124 8.23 14.03 -22.96
CA ASN A 124 8.08 15.41 -23.45
C ASN A 124 6.70 15.99 -23.13
N ASN A 125 6.47 16.45 -21.88
CA ASN A 125 5.39 17.38 -21.57
C ASN A 125 5.99 18.62 -20.86
N PRO A 126 5.84 19.85 -21.37
CA PRO A 126 6.61 21.01 -20.89
C PRO A 126 6.17 21.58 -19.53
N ILE A 127 5.16 21.01 -18.87
CA ILE A 127 4.56 21.60 -17.65
C ILE A 127 4.75 20.71 -16.40
N SER A 128 5.45 19.58 -16.52
CA SER A 128 5.91 18.82 -15.35
C SER A 128 7.35 18.32 -15.54
N ASN A 129 8.32 19.09 -15.04
CA ASN A 129 9.75 18.72 -15.01
C ASN A 129 10.07 17.52 -14.09
N PHE A 130 9.09 16.68 -13.73
CA PHE A 130 9.27 15.51 -12.88
C PHE A 130 8.98 14.24 -13.69
N GLN A 131 10.05 13.71 -14.29
CA GLN A 131 10.04 12.47 -15.06
C GLN A 131 10.21 11.26 -14.12
N TYR A 132 9.11 10.65 -13.66
CA TYR A 132 9.15 9.38 -12.94
C TYR A 132 8.04 8.44 -13.44
N SER A 133 8.43 7.21 -13.81
CA SER A 133 7.53 6.15 -14.29
C SER A 133 7.91 4.85 -13.59
N ILE A 134 7.24 4.56 -12.47
CA ILE A 134 7.09 3.20 -11.88
C ILE A 134 5.62 2.99 -11.47
N SER A 135 4.67 3.64 -12.15
CA SER A 135 3.23 3.45 -11.88
C SER A 135 2.73 2.17 -12.55
N THR A 136 3.22 1.01 -12.12
CA THR A 136 2.60 -0.26 -12.49
C THR A 136 1.41 -0.50 -11.56
N PHE A 137 0.24 -0.73 -12.15
CA PHE A 137 -0.91 -1.19 -11.39
C PHE A 137 -0.59 -2.58 -10.84
N SER A 138 -0.42 -2.67 -9.53
CA SER A 138 -0.06 -3.90 -8.86
C SER A 138 -0.40 -3.80 -7.39
N TYR A 139 -0.62 -4.95 -6.74
CA TYR A 139 -0.73 -5.02 -5.28
C TYR A 139 0.64 -4.95 -4.62
N ILE A 140 1.67 -5.49 -5.27
CA ILE A 140 3.05 -5.43 -4.78
C ILE A 140 3.87 -4.44 -5.61
N SER A 141 4.61 -3.56 -4.94
CA SER A 141 5.52 -2.60 -5.54
C SER A 141 6.91 -2.67 -4.89
N ALA A 142 7.94 -2.41 -5.67
CA ALA A 142 9.29 -2.17 -5.16
C ALA A 142 9.49 -0.67 -4.92
N GLY A 143 10.24 -0.33 -3.88
CA GLY A 143 10.48 1.05 -3.49
C GLY A 143 11.70 1.22 -2.59
N SER A 144 11.83 2.42 -2.03
CA SER A 144 12.79 2.75 -0.98
C SER A 144 12.05 3.29 0.24
N SER A 145 12.48 2.89 1.43
CA SER A 145 12.09 3.46 2.72
C SER A 145 13.30 4.18 3.32
N PRO A 146 13.56 5.43 2.91
CA PRO A 146 14.78 6.15 3.23
C PRO A 146 14.71 6.91 4.56
N SER A 147 13.57 6.87 5.24
CA SER A 147 13.40 7.56 6.52
C SER A 147 12.45 6.82 7.45
N ILE A 148 12.60 7.09 8.75
CA ILE A 148 11.68 6.62 9.78
C ILE A 148 10.96 7.81 10.39
N VAL A 149 9.63 7.78 10.35
CA VAL A 149 8.74 8.79 10.93
C VAL A 149 8.12 8.20 12.19
N PHE A 150 8.49 8.75 13.34
CA PHE A 150 7.85 8.40 14.61
C PHE A 150 6.62 9.29 14.81
N SER A 151 5.50 8.70 15.19
CA SER A 151 4.29 9.47 15.47
C SER A 151 3.43 8.75 16.50
N ASP A 152 2.53 9.47 17.17
CA ASP A 152 1.37 8.83 17.79
C ASP A 152 0.27 8.56 16.74
N LYS A 153 -0.85 7.97 17.18
CA LYS A 153 -1.98 7.66 16.31
C LYS A 153 -2.76 8.87 15.78
N LEU A 154 -2.54 10.07 16.33
CA LEU A 154 -3.32 11.26 16.00
C LEU A 154 -2.54 12.23 15.10
N SER A 155 -1.20 12.18 15.14
CA SER A 155 -0.33 13.22 14.58
C SER A 155 0.20 12.91 13.19
N PHE A 156 0.03 11.69 12.66
CA PHE A 156 0.65 11.31 11.38
C PHE A 156 -0.14 11.78 10.15
N GLY A 157 -1.41 12.19 10.31
CA GLY A 157 -2.31 12.44 9.19
C GLY A 157 -1.77 13.48 8.20
N ASN A 158 -1.31 14.63 8.68
CA ASN A 158 -0.82 15.71 7.82
C ASN A 158 0.52 15.39 7.15
N VAL A 159 1.44 14.68 7.81
CA VAL A 159 2.71 14.30 7.18
C VAL A 159 2.49 13.31 6.03
N ILE A 160 1.54 12.38 6.20
CA ILE A 160 1.15 11.46 5.12
C ILE A 160 0.40 12.19 4.01
N ARG A 161 -0.48 13.15 4.35
CA ARG A 161 -1.15 14.02 3.35
C ARG A 161 -0.12 14.72 2.46
N LEU A 162 0.86 15.40 3.04
CA LEU A 162 1.88 16.11 2.27
C LEU A 162 2.72 15.16 1.44
N TRP A 163 3.02 13.96 1.95
CA TRP A 163 3.69 12.93 1.16
C TRP A 163 2.83 12.44 -0.01
N ILE A 164 1.54 12.15 0.18
CA ILE A 164 0.62 11.74 -0.91
C ILE A 164 0.59 12.80 -2.01
N GLN A 165 0.53 14.08 -1.63
CA GLN A 165 0.44 15.22 -2.56
C GLN A 165 1.78 15.60 -3.21
N SER A 166 2.86 14.94 -2.82
CA SER A 166 4.19 15.17 -3.38
C SER A 166 4.49 14.20 -4.53
N PRO A 167 5.63 14.37 -5.25
CA PRO A 167 6.09 13.38 -6.21
C PRO A 167 6.59 12.05 -5.58
N TYR A 168 6.76 11.97 -4.25
CA TYR A 168 7.42 10.83 -3.59
C TYR A 168 6.74 9.46 -3.82
N PRO A 169 5.40 9.33 -3.79
CA PRO A 169 4.73 8.06 -4.11
C PRO A 169 5.08 7.57 -5.52
N GLY A 170 5.07 8.46 -6.52
CA GLY A 170 5.42 8.14 -7.91
C GLY A 170 6.90 7.78 -8.10
N LYS A 171 7.78 8.26 -7.20
CA LYS A 171 9.19 7.86 -7.13
C LYS A 171 9.42 6.51 -6.42
N GLY A 172 8.37 5.91 -5.85
CA GLY A 172 8.49 4.69 -5.05
C GLY A 172 9.15 4.93 -3.69
N ILE A 173 9.02 6.12 -3.10
CA ILE A 173 9.56 6.46 -1.79
C ILE A 173 8.48 6.29 -0.73
N PHE A 174 8.66 5.33 0.19
CA PHE A 174 7.72 4.93 1.22
C PHE A 174 8.38 4.99 2.62
N PRO A 175 8.39 6.15 3.28
CA PRO A 175 8.87 6.30 4.65
C PRO A 175 8.26 5.27 5.60
N GLU A 176 9.04 4.76 6.55
CA GLU A 176 8.55 3.86 7.59
C GLU A 176 7.82 4.67 8.67
N LEU A 177 6.56 4.33 8.96
CA LEU A 177 5.79 4.91 10.06
C LEU A 177 5.93 4.02 11.31
N ARG A 178 6.48 4.58 12.38
CA ARG A 178 6.53 3.92 13.70
C ARG A 178 5.57 4.60 14.65
N LEU A 179 4.49 3.89 14.97
CA LEU A 179 3.54 4.34 15.98
C LEU A 179 4.13 4.15 17.37
N THR A 180 4.23 5.26 18.12
CA THR A 180 4.75 5.33 19.49
C THR A 180 3.72 5.99 20.41
N GLY A 181 3.86 5.83 21.73
CA GLY A 181 3.01 6.57 22.67
C GLY A 181 3.35 8.07 22.65
N LYS A 182 2.36 8.94 22.92
CA LYS A 182 2.48 10.41 22.94
C LYS A 182 3.75 10.94 23.62
N LYS A 183 4.13 10.37 24.77
CA LYS A 183 5.33 10.77 25.53
C LYS A 183 6.64 10.37 24.85
N SER A 184 6.66 9.25 24.14
CA SER A 184 7.87 8.73 23.46
C SER A 184 8.16 9.50 22.17
N ALA A 185 7.11 9.91 21.43
CA ALA A 185 7.22 10.78 20.26
C ALA A 185 7.72 12.19 20.62
N SER A 186 7.17 12.79 21.69
CA SER A 186 7.47 14.18 22.07
C SER A 186 8.78 14.37 22.85
N GLN A 187 9.33 13.33 23.48
CA GLN A 187 10.56 13.41 24.29
C GLN A 187 11.84 12.95 23.57
N GLY A 188 11.79 12.61 22.27
CA GLY A 188 12.97 12.08 21.56
C GLY A 188 13.45 10.72 22.06
N GLN A 189 12.76 10.11 23.03
CA GLN A 189 13.05 8.77 23.54
C GLN A 189 12.67 7.67 22.52
N ALA A 190 11.98 8.02 21.43
CA ALA A 190 11.76 7.15 20.28
C ALA A 190 13.03 6.92 19.43
N PHE A 191 14.06 7.75 19.59
CA PHE A 191 15.40 7.50 19.03
C PHE A 191 16.13 6.47 19.88
N GLY A 192 15.55 5.27 20.02
CA GLY A 192 16.22 4.13 20.65
C GLY A 192 17.56 3.88 19.94
N SER A 193 18.57 3.44 20.70
CA SER A 193 19.98 3.24 20.31
C SER A 193 20.24 2.21 19.19
N TYR A 194 19.24 1.85 18.39
CA TYR A 194 19.35 0.92 17.29
C TYR A 194 18.89 1.60 16.00
N PHE A 195 19.85 1.79 15.08
CA PHE A 195 19.77 2.40 13.75
C PHE A 195 20.05 3.91 13.65
N SER A 196 21.32 4.29 13.88
CA SER A 196 21.87 5.62 13.57
C SER A 196 22.12 5.90 12.07
N ALA A 197 21.63 5.04 11.16
CA ALA A 197 21.99 5.09 9.73
C ALA A 197 20.88 5.62 8.79
N ILE A 198 19.61 5.63 9.22
CA ILE A 198 18.49 6.10 8.39
C ILE A 198 17.96 7.42 8.96
N PRO A 199 17.84 8.49 8.15
CA PRO A 199 17.21 9.74 8.55
C PRO A 199 15.89 9.52 9.26
N ASN A 200 15.66 10.21 10.37
CA ASN A 200 14.46 10.01 11.16
C ASN A 200 14.01 11.32 11.81
N PHE A 201 12.71 11.41 12.07
CA PHE A 201 12.12 12.53 12.79
C PHE A 201 10.85 12.06 13.50
N ALA A 202 10.42 12.82 14.50
CA ALA A 202 9.26 12.52 15.32
C ALA A 202 8.21 13.62 15.19
N MET A 203 6.97 13.25 14.90
CA MET A 203 5.83 14.16 15.01
C MET A 203 5.63 14.51 16.49
N VAL A 204 5.62 15.80 16.80
CA VAL A 204 5.32 16.30 18.15
C VAL A 204 3.80 16.49 18.30
N ASP A 205 3.18 16.97 17.23
CA ASP A 205 1.74 17.12 17.05
C ASP A 205 1.39 17.03 15.54
N GLU A 206 0.16 17.33 15.16
CA GLU A 206 -0.33 17.25 13.77
C GLU A 206 0.35 18.23 12.79
N ALA A 207 1.03 19.26 13.28
CA ALA A 207 1.59 20.35 12.47
C ALA A 207 3.10 20.55 12.67
N THR A 208 3.70 19.94 13.70
CA THR A 208 5.11 20.11 14.04
C THR A 208 5.83 18.78 14.20
N TYR A 209 7.09 18.77 13.77
CA TYR A 209 7.98 17.61 13.93
C TYR A 209 9.32 18.03 14.50
N ARG A 210 9.99 17.09 15.17
CA ARG A 210 11.31 17.26 15.77
C ARG A 210 12.33 16.36 15.08
N THR A 211 13.47 16.94 14.72
CA THR A 211 14.61 16.25 14.14
C THR A 211 15.58 15.75 15.23
N PRO A 212 16.54 14.86 14.89
CA PRO A 212 17.45 14.27 15.88
C PRO A 212 18.39 15.29 16.54
N ASP A 213 18.59 16.46 15.92
CA ASP A 213 19.31 17.61 16.48
C ASP A 213 18.51 18.37 17.56
N GLY A 214 17.29 17.91 17.86
CA GLY A 214 16.40 18.49 18.87
C GLY A 214 15.58 19.68 18.38
N LYS A 215 15.79 20.16 17.15
CA LYS A 215 15.04 21.29 16.59
C LYS A 215 13.63 20.87 16.20
N THR A 216 12.69 21.79 16.41
CA THR A 216 11.29 21.61 16.02
C THR A 216 10.98 22.48 14.81
N HIS A 217 10.31 21.89 13.84
CA HIS A 217 9.97 22.48 12.56
C HIS A 217 8.46 22.41 12.34
N SER A 218 7.90 23.44 11.71
CA SER A 218 6.53 23.38 11.21
C SER A 218 6.49 22.58 9.91
N LEU A 219 5.61 21.58 9.86
CA LEU A 219 5.39 20.73 8.71
C LEU A 219 4.99 21.52 7.45
N PHE A 220 4.24 22.62 7.63
CA PHE A 220 3.73 23.43 6.51
C PHE A 220 4.72 24.49 6.02
N ALA A 221 5.63 24.95 6.90
CA ALA A 221 6.69 25.88 6.50
C ALA A 221 7.90 25.13 5.90
N GLN A 222 8.22 23.96 6.44
CA GLN A 222 9.34 23.14 6.02
C GLN A 222 8.91 21.67 5.97
N PRO A 223 8.27 21.20 4.89
CA PRO A 223 7.89 19.80 4.74
C PRO A 223 9.14 18.89 4.81
N PRO A 224 9.07 17.73 5.51
CA PRO A 224 10.17 16.77 5.54
C PRO A 224 10.54 16.33 4.13
N GLN A 225 11.85 16.33 3.85
CA GLN A 225 12.38 15.81 2.60
C GLN A 225 12.82 14.36 2.78
N TYR A 226 12.40 13.52 1.84
CA TYR A 226 12.79 12.12 1.79
C TYR A 226 13.80 11.94 0.65
N MET A 227 15.06 11.76 1.03
CA MET A 227 16.17 11.55 0.09
C MET A 227 16.66 10.13 0.20
N THR A 228 16.77 9.44 -0.92
CA THR A 228 17.36 8.10 -0.94
C THR A 228 18.87 8.18 -0.71
N PRO A 229 19.52 7.11 -0.22
CA PRO A 229 20.96 7.13 0.08
C PRO A 229 21.87 7.54 -1.09
N TRP A 230 21.45 7.27 -2.33
CA TRP A 230 22.20 7.65 -3.54
C TRP A 230 21.90 9.07 -4.04
N GLU A 231 20.93 9.76 -3.44
CA GLU A 231 20.67 11.19 -3.64
C GLU A 231 21.36 12.05 -2.56
N TRP A 232 21.98 11.43 -1.55
CA TRP A 232 22.67 12.16 -0.48
C TRP A 232 23.88 12.92 -1.01
N PRO A 233 24.04 14.22 -0.67
CA PRO A 233 25.29 14.93 -0.88
C PRO A 233 26.47 14.20 -0.21
N GLU A 234 27.67 14.27 -0.79
CA GLU A 234 28.90 13.71 -0.20
C GLU A 234 29.15 14.19 1.25
N ALA A 235 28.58 15.34 1.61
CA ALA A 235 28.67 15.99 2.91
C ALA A 235 27.67 15.49 3.99
N TYR A 236 26.77 14.53 3.68
CA TYR A 236 26.11 13.80 4.75
C TYR A 236 27.17 13.01 5.53
N PRO A 237 27.15 12.96 6.87
CA PRO A 237 28.16 12.25 7.63
C PRO A 237 28.22 10.81 7.13
N GLN A 238 29.34 10.47 6.47
CA GLN A 238 29.61 9.15 5.94
C GLN A 238 29.48 8.17 7.11
N ILE A 239 28.39 7.43 7.08
CA ILE A 239 28.01 6.45 8.09
C ILE A 239 29.22 5.51 8.25
N HIS A 240 29.69 5.31 9.47
CA HIS A 240 30.59 4.21 9.80
C HIS A 240 29.85 2.89 9.58
N LEU A 241 29.73 2.47 8.32
CA LEU A 241 29.48 1.09 7.97
C LEU A 241 30.74 0.31 8.35
N PRO A 242 30.64 -0.81 9.08
CA PRO A 242 31.79 -1.69 9.21
C PRO A 242 32.21 -2.12 7.81
N SER A 243 33.44 -1.75 7.44
CA SER A 243 34.02 -2.03 6.13
C SER A 243 33.92 -3.52 5.80
N PRO A 244 33.65 -3.85 4.52
CA PRO A 244 34.77 -4.34 3.75
C PRO A 244 34.86 -3.65 2.38
N SER A 245 35.97 -2.94 2.17
CA SER A 245 36.71 -2.88 0.90
C SER A 245 35.89 -2.65 -0.39
N ALA A 246 34.93 -1.74 -0.37
CA ALA A 246 34.33 -1.19 -1.59
C ALA A 246 34.54 0.32 -1.59
N THR A 247 35.49 0.78 -2.38
CA THR A 247 35.74 2.19 -2.68
C THR A 247 34.48 2.76 -3.36
N TYR A 248 33.65 3.50 -2.61
CA TYR A 248 32.59 4.31 -3.21
C TYR A 248 33.26 5.50 -3.90
N SER A 249 33.49 5.39 -5.22
CA SER A 249 33.93 6.51 -6.03
C SER A 249 32.78 7.52 -6.19
N GLY A 250 32.99 8.69 -5.60
CA GLY A 250 32.13 9.86 -5.74
C GLY A 250 32.04 10.31 -7.19
N ALA A 251 30.94 9.98 -7.83
CA ALA A 251 30.38 10.73 -8.94
C ALA A 251 28.88 10.83 -8.68
N LEU A 252 28.38 12.06 -8.49
CA LEU A 252 26.96 12.41 -8.44
C LEU A 252 26.29 11.94 -9.73
N ALA A 253 25.80 10.70 -9.74
CA ALA A 253 25.05 10.12 -10.84
C ALA A 253 23.64 10.72 -10.83
N LYS A 254 23.52 11.94 -11.36
CA LYS A 254 22.24 12.48 -11.83
C LYS A 254 21.59 11.40 -12.70
N ASN A 255 20.40 10.92 -12.31
CA ASN A 255 19.55 9.92 -13.01
C ASN A 255 19.58 8.45 -12.53
N LYS A 256 19.93 8.14 -11.27
CA LYS A 256 19.65 6.79 -10.73
C LYS A 256 18.16 6.64 -10.33
N LYS A 257 17.48 5.65 -10.93
CA LYS A 257 16.07 5.28 -10.62
C LYS A 257 16.05 4.12 -9.62
N ILE A 258 14.99 3.98 -8.82
CA ILE A 258 14.84 2.85 -7.87
C ILE A 258 14.85 1.48 -8.57
N SER A 259 14.40 1.41 -9.84
CA SER A 259 14.50 0.22 -10.71
C SER A 259 15.95 -0.22 -11.01
N ASN A 260 16.94 0.64 -10.76
CA ASN A 260 18.34 0.27 -10.85
C ASN A 260 18.79 -0.57 -9.64
N TYR A 261 18.02 -0.53 -8.54
CA TYR A 261 18.35 -1.21 -7.29
C TYR A 261 17.43 -2.40 -7.01
N ILE A 262 16.12 -2.24 -7.23
CA ILE A 262 15.13 -3.27 -6.91
C ILE A 262 14.05 -3.34 -7.98
N ASN A 263 13.73 -4.54 -8.44
CA ASN A 263 12.69 -4.80 -9.45
C ASN A 263 11.77 -5.94 -9.04
N ILE A 264 10.46 -5.77 -9.30
CA ILE A 264 9.51 -6.88 -9.24
C ILE A 264 9.58 -7.62 -10.59
N LEU A 265 10.03 -8.87 -10.57
CA LEU A 265 10.12 -9.72 -11.76
C LEU A 265 8.77 -10.36 -12.08
N SER A 266 8.04 -10.80 -11.06
CA SER A 266 6.71 -11.37 -11.19
C SER A 266 5.92 -11.18 -9.90
N GLN A 267 4.60 -11.22 -10.00
CA GLN A 267 3.74 -11.21 -8.83
C GLN A 267 2.42 -11.93 -9.10
N SER A 268 1.78 -12.38 -8.02
CA SER A 268 0.43 -12.92 -8.05
C SER A 268 -0.28 -12.64 -6.73
N SER A 269 -1.60 -12.74 -6.76
CA SER A 269 -2.47 -12.61 -5.60
C SER A 269 -3.51 -13.72 -5.63
N ASP A 270 -3.87 -14.22 -4.47
CA ASP A 270 -4.86 -15.26 -4.27
C ASP A 270 -6.10 -14.69 -3.57
N THR A 271 -7.25 -15.39 -3.65
CA THR A 271 -8.48 -15.05 -2.93
C THR A 271 -8.32 -15.16 -1.41
N ASP A 272 -7.37 -15.94 -0.94
CA ASP A 272 -7.12 -16.20 0.50
C ASP A 272 -6.21 -15.15 1.16
N MET A 273 -6.19 -13.91 0.64
CA MET A 273 -5.35 -12.82 1.16
C MET A 273 -3.85 -13.18 1.19
N VAL A 274 -3.39 -13.93 0.19
CA VAL A 274 -1.98 -14.29 0.01
C VAL A 274 -1.44 -13.63 -1.25
N PHE A 275 -0.36 -12.86 -1.09
CA PHE A 275 0.28 -12.10 -2.14
C PHE A 275 1.72 -12.56 -2.30
N ARG A 276 2.15 -12.75 -3.55
CA ARG A 276 3.44 -13.37 -3.89
C ARG A 276 4.17 -12.50 -4.89
N ALA A 277 5.47 -12.38 -4.74
CA ALA A 277 6.32 -11.73 -5.72
C ALA A 277 7.70 -12.38 -5.81
N THR A 278 8.26 -12.38 -7.01
CA THR A 278 9.69 -12.57 -7.22
C THR A 278 10.31 -11.20 -7.41
N VAL A 279 11.35 -10.91 -6.65
CA VAL A 279 11.98 -9.59 -6.55
C VAL A 279 13.48 -9.73 -6.72
N GLU A 280 14.07 -8.90 -7.57
CA GLU A 280 15.51 -8.82 -7.77
C GLU A 280 16.05 -7.57 -7.10
N VAL A 281 17.06 -7.73 -6.25
CA VAL A 281 17.87 -6.64 -5.70
C VAL A 281 19.24 -6.70 -6.37
N LYS A 282 19.59 -5.68 -7.15
CA LYS A 282 20.78 -5.67 -8.01
C LYS A 282 22.07 -5.36 -7.25
N GLU A 283 21.98 -4.45 -6.28
CA GLU A 283 23.11 -3.93 -5.50
C GLU A 283 22.69 -3.78 -4.03
N GLN A 284 23.67 -3.63 -3.12
CA GLN A 284 23.38 -3.44 -1.70
C GLN A 284 22.49 -2.20 -1.53
N CYS A 285 21.34 -2.37 -0.87
CA CYS A 285 20.33 -1.34 -0.79
C CYS A 285 19.66 -1.32 0.60
N PRO A 286 20.27 -0.65 1.61
CA PRO A 286 19.77 -0.63 2.99
C PRO A 286 18.35 -0.04 3.15
N THR A 287 17.88 0.67 2.14
CA THR A 287 16.55 1.29 2.13
C THR A 287 15.57 0.57 1.22
N CYS A 288 15.97 -0.46 0.46
CA CYS A 288 15.07 -1.14 -0.45
C CYS A 288 13.95 -1.84 0.31
N VAL A 289 12.72 -1.62 -0.15
CA VAL A 289 11.50 -2.15 0.46
C VAL A 289 10.61 -2.75 -0.62
N VAL A 290 10.01 -3.89 -0.30
CA VAL A 290 8.88 -4.45 -1.03
C VAL A 290 7.63 -4.08 -0.27
N VAL A 291 6.71 -3.38 -0.94
CA VAL A 291 5.48 -2.86 -0.36
C VAL A 291 4.30 -3.65 -0.92
N LEU A 292 3.52 -4.24 -0.03
CA LEU A 292 2.16 -4.70 -0.32
C LEU A 292 1.21 -3.53 -0.03
N LYS A 293 0.49 -3.07 -1.05
CA LYS A 293 -0.49 -1.95 -0.99
C LYS A 293 -1.78 -2.31 -0.24
N GLU A 294 -1.69 -3.16 0.78
CA GLU A 294 -2.73 -3.46 1.74
C GLU A 294 -2.44 -2.75 3.06
N THR A 295 -3.48 -2.45 3.83
CA THR A 295 -3.34 -1.78 5.12
C THR A 295 -2.47 -2.60 6.08
N TYR A 296 -1.50 -1.93 6.70
CA TYR A 296 -0.69 -2.47 7.76
C TYR A 296 -1.54 -2.93 8.95
N HIS A 297 -1.32 -4.17 9.35
CA HIS A 297 -1.93 -4.77 10.52
C HIS A 297 -0.98 -5.82 11.10
N PRO A 298 -0.89 -5.99 12.44
CA PRO A 298 0.02 -6.95 13.07
C PRO A 298 -0.20 -8.42 12.68
N SER A 299 -1.37 -8.77 12.13
CA SER A 299 -1.68 -10.11 11.64
C SER A 299 -1.13 -10.42 10.24
N TRP A 300 -0.58 -9.43 9.53
CA TRP A 300 0.20 -9.70 8.33
C TRP A 300 1.51 -10.39 8.70
N SER A 301 1.74 -11.55 8.08
CA SER A 301 3.03 -12.24 8.10
C SER A 301 3.69 -12.10 6.74
N ALA A 302 5.02 -11.97 6.75
CA ALA A 302 5.80 -12.01 5.53
C ALA A 302 6.89 -13.08 5.63
N PHE A 303 7.10 -13.81 4.54
CA PHE A 303 8.10 -14.85 4.40
C PHE A 303 8.98 -14.53 3.20
N ILE A 304 10.29 -14.66 3.38
CA ILE A 304 11.28 -14.37 2.35
C ILE A 304 12.19 -15.59 2.20
N ARG A 305 12.48 -15.93 0.94
CA ARG A 305 13.52 -16.90 0.58
C ARG A 305 14.38 -16.28 -0.52
N LYS A 306 15.70 -16.19 -0.29
CA LYS A 306 16.67 -15.91 -1.34
C LYS A 306 16.80 -17.17 -2.20
N ILE A 307 16.77 -17.00 -3.52
CA ILE A 307 16.87 -18.10 -4.48
C ILE A 307 18.12 -17.93 -5.34
N SER A 308 18.71 -19.04 -5.73
CA SER A 308 19.76 -19.09 -6.76
C SER A 308 19.16 -19.05 -8.17
N ASP A 309 20.00 -18.86 -9.18
CA ASP A 309 19.55 -18.69 -10.57
C ASP A 309 18.85 -19.92 -11.15
N ASP A 310 19.26 -21.12 -10.73
CA ASP A 310 18.65 -22.41 -11.05
C ASP A 310 17.25 -22.58 -10.41
N GLU A 311 16.99 -21.95 -9.27
CA GLU A 311 15.68 -22.00 -8.56
C GLU A 311 14.69 -20.92 -9.02
N ARG A 312 15.07 -20.08 -9.99
CA ARG A 312 14.24 -18.95 -10.47
C ARG A 312 12.90 -19.40 -11.06
N GLY A 313 12.86 -20.61 -11.63
CA GLY A 313 11.66 -21.23 -12.18
C GLY A 313 10.78 -21.96 -11.16
N GLU A 314 11.22 -22.18 -9.92
CA GLU A 314 10.40 -22.90 -8.93
C GLU A 314 9.13 -22.12 -8.56
N PRO A 315 8.01 -22.79 -8.20
CA PRO A 315 6.81 -22.11 -7.74
C PRO A 315 7.06 -21.36 -6.42
N VAL A 316 6.48 -20.16 -6.28
CA VAL A 316 6.58 -19.35 -5.04
C VAL A 316 5.83 -20.00 -3.86
N GLU A 317 4.93 -20.95 -4.16
CA GLU A 317 4.09 -21.67 -3.19
C GLU A 317 4.89 -22.46 -2.16
N SER A 318 6.08 -22.97 -2.51
CA SER A 318 6.95 -23.75 -1.61
C SER A 318 7.54 -22.94 -0.44
N ILE A 319 7.38 -21.61 -0.45
CA ILE A 319 8.04 -20.71 0.51
C ILE A 319 7.28 -20.53 1.80
N THR A 320 5.96 -20.71 1.82
CA THR A 320 5.24 -20.67 3.10
C THR A 320 5.69 -21.79 4.04
N VAL A 321 6.27 -22.86 3.48
CA VAL A 321 6.80 -24.02 4.20
C VAL A 321 8.30 -23.85 4.53
N ASN A 322 9.10 -23.31 3.61
CA ASN A 322 10.57 -23.27 3.73
C ASN A 322 11.18 -21.86 3.85
N GLY A 323 10.36 -20.81 3.86
CA GLY A 323 10.77 -19.41 3.90
C GLY A 323 11.04 -18.91 5.32
N LYS A 324 11.96 -17.95 5.45
CA LYS A 324 12.23 -17.28 6.73
C LYS A 324 11.14 -16.25 6.98
N LYS A 325 10.41 -16.38 8.10
CA LYS A 325 9.50 -15.33 8.56
C LYS A 325 10.28 -14.08 8.89
N VAL A 326 9.86 -12.93 8.36
CA VAL A 326 10.49 -11.63 8.61
C VAL A 326 9.52 -10.66 9.26
N LYS A 327 10.08 -9.63 9.90
CA LYS A 327 9.29 -8.55 10.50
C LYS A 327 8.73 -7.66 9.39
N THR A 328 7.41 -7.47 9.40
CA THR A 328 6.75 -6.46 8.57
C THR A 328 6.89 -5.08 9.19
N ILE A 329 7.05 -4.07 8.33
CA ILE A 329 7.10 -2.66 8.70
C ILE A 329 5.85 -1.95 8.18
N ASN A 330 5.45 -0.89 8.87
CA ASN A 330 4.39 0.00 8.39
C ASN A 330 5.05 1.11 7.58
N VAL A 331 4.70 1.27 6.31
CA VAL A 331 5.24 2.31 5.43
C VAL A 331 4.13 3.22 4.93
N PHE A 332 4.43 4.45 4.55
CA PHE A 332 3.40 5.38 4.09
C PHE A 332 2.59 4.81 2.90
N PRO A 333 1.27 5.10 2.81
CA PRO A 333 0.45 5.87 3.75
C PRO A 333 -0.04 5.06 4.96
N SER A 334 0.07 3.74 4.93
CA SER A 334 0.06 2.79 6.06
C SER A 334 0.02 1.38 5.45
N PHE A 335 0.88 1.14 4.46
CA PHE A 335 1.02 -0.13 3.77
C PHE A 335 1.94 -1.09 4.51
N VAL A 336 1.82 -2.37 4.20
CA VAL A 336 2.73 -3.40 4.71
C VAL A 336 4.00 -3.41 3.87
N GLY A 337 5.16 -3.34 4.51
CA GLY A 337 6.45 -3.45 3.84
C GLY A 337 7.36 -4.52 4.44
N VAL A 338 8.34 -4.97 3.65
CA VAL A 338 9.53 -5.73 4.11
C VAL A 338 10.79 -5.17 3.47
N ARG A 339 11.88 -5.08 4.25
CA ARG A 339 13.18 -4.63 3.74
C ARG A 339 13.92 -5.79 3.05
N LEU A 340 14.55 -5.50 1.91
CA LEU A 340 15.46 -6.40 1.19
C LEU A 340 16.78 -5.66 0.98
N GLU A 341 17.71 -5.82 1.93
CA GLU A 341 18.93 -4.99 1.97
C GLU A 341 20.08 -5.55 1.16
N GLU A 342 20.17 -6.87 1.05
CA GLU A 342 21.23 -7.57 0.37
C GLU A 342 20.90 -7.81 -1.11
N PRO A 343 21.92 -7.82 -2.01
CA PRO A 343 21.74 -8.22 -3.40
C PRO A 343 21.29 -9.68 -3.53
N GLY A 344 20.44 -9.93 -4.52
CA GLY A 344 20.02 -11.27 -4.93
C GLY A 344 18.57 -11.32 -5.42
N THR A 345 18.15 -12.50 -5.84
CA THR A 345 16.75 -12.76 -6.19
C THR A 345 16.04 -13.35 -4.98
N TYR A 346 14.88 -12.80 -4.67
CA TYR A 346 14.05 -13.16 -3.54
C TYR A 346 12.67 -13.55 -4.02
N LYS A 347 12.09 -14.54 -3.37
CA LYS A 347 10.66 -14.75 -3.41
C LYS A 347 10.07 -14.32 -2.08
N VAL A 348 9.04 -13.48 -2.18
CA VAL A 348 8.38 -12.81 -1.06
C VAL A 348 6.93 -13.24 -1.03
N VAL A 349 6.47 -13.68 0.14
CA VAL A 349 5.07 -14.04 0.39
C VAL A 349 4.54 -13.21 1.53
N PHE A 350 3.47 -12.46 1.29
CA PHE A 350 2.65 -11.84 2.33
C PHE A 350 1.39 -12.67 2.52
N SER A 351 1.05 -12.99 3.77
CA SER A 351 -0.19 -13.67 4.10
C SER A 351 -0.85 -13.03 5.32
N TYR A 352 -2.18 -12.90 5.26
CA TYR A 352 -2.96 -12.42 6.39
C TYR A 352 -3.55 -13.61 7.15
N THR A 353 -3.04 -13.87 8.35
CA THR A 353 -3.54 -14.98 9.19
C THR A 353 -4.21 -14.45 10.45
N PRO A 354 -5.45 -14.85 10.76
CA PRO A 354 -6.09 -14.51 12.02
C PRO A 354 -5.23 -14.89 13.23
N SER A 355 -5.34 -14.13 14.32
CA SER A 355 -4.61 -14.46 15.55
C SER A 355 -5.12 -15.77 16.16
N LYS A 356 -4.25 -16.46 16.91
CA LYS A 356 -4.63 -17.69 17.64
C LYS A 356 -5.87 -17.50 18.52
N LEU A 357 -6.01 -16.31 19.13
CA LEU A 357 -7.18 -15.95 19.93
C LEU A 357 -8.46 -15.91 19.09
N LYS A 358 -8.43 -15.29 17.90
CA LYS A 358 -9.60 -15.24 17.01
C LYS A 358 -10.01 -16.65 16.57
N ILE A 359 -9.04 -17.52 16.28
CA ILE A 359 -9.29 -18.92 15.94
C ILE A 359 -9.97 -19.64 17.12
N LEU A 360 -9.45 -19.48 18.33
CA LEU A 360 -10.02 -20.08 19.54
C LEU A 360 -11.45 -19.59 19.81
N LEU A 361 -11.69 -18.28 19.68
CA LEU A 361 -13.02 -17.69 19.85
C LEU A 361 -14.02 -18.19 18.79
N MET A 362 -13.58 -18.36 17.54
CA MET A 362 -14.41 -18.94 16.48
C MET A 362 -14.85 -20.36 16.84
N ILE A 363 -13.91 -21.21 17.27
CA ILE A 363 -14.22 -22.58 17.71
C ILE A 363 -15.19 -22.57 18.90
N ALA A 364 -14.92 -21.75 19.92
CA ALA A 364 -15.78 -21.63 21.09
C ALA A 364 -17.20 -21.18 20.73
N SER A 365 -17.33 -20.20 19.82
CA SER A 365 -18.64 -19.73 19.34
C SER A 365 -19.41 -20.80 18.56
N GLY A 366 -18.72 -21.60 17.73
CA GLY A 366 -19.32 -22.72 17.01
C GLY A 366 -19.85 -23.79 17.98
N VAL A 367 -19.08 -24.15 19.00
CA VAL A 367 -19.50 -25.09 20.05
C VAL A 367 -20.73 -24.56 20.79
N LEU A 368 -20.74 -23.27 21.17
CA LEU A 368 -21.90 -22.64 21.82
C LEU A 368 -23.15 -22.68 20.95
N LEU A 369 -23.04 -22.41 19.65
CA LEU A 369 -24.16 -22.49 18.71
C LEU A 369 -24.70 -23.91 18.56
N ILE A 370 -23.81 -24.91 18.52
CA ILE A 370 -24.21 -26.33 18.46
C ILE A 370 -24.97 -26.71 19.74
N VAL A 371 -24.45 -26.35 20.92
CA VAL A 371 -25.11 -26.62 22.21
C VAL A 371 -26.47 -25.92 22.28
N ALA A 372 -26.55 -24.65 21.90
CA ALA A 372 -27.80 -23.90 21.86
C ALA A 372 -28.81 -24.52 20.89
N GLY A 373 -28.36 -24.98 19.72
CA GLY A 373 -29.19 -25.69 18.74
C GLY A 373 -29.75 -27.01 19.29
N VAL A 374 -28.92 -27.80 19.99
CA VAL A 374 -29.37 -29.05 20.65
C VAL A 374 -30.40 -28.76 21.74
N ILE A 375 -30.18 -27.74 22.58
CA ILE A 375 -31.15 -27.31 23.59
C ILE A 375 -32.44 -26.86 22.92
N PHE A 376 -32.38 -26.03 21.89
CA PHE A 376 -33.55 -25.53 21.18
C PHE A 376 -34.38 -26.66 20.55
N ILE A 377 -33.73 -27.65 19.92
CA ILE A 377 -34.42 -28.83 19.37
C ILE A 377 -35.09 -29.64 20.48
N LYS A 378 -34.39 -29.85 21.61
CA LYS A 378 -34.90 -30.65 22.73
C LYS A 378 -36.07 -29.99 23.47
N TYR A 379 -36.09 -28.67 23.56
CA TYR A 379 -37.09 -27.90 24.31
C TYR A 379 -38.04 -27.10 23.41
N ARG A 380 -38.15 -27.47 22.14
CA ARG A 380 -39.10 -26.84 21.21
C ARG A 380 -40.52 -27.07 21.73
N PRO A 381 -41.27 -26.02 22.11
CA PRO A 381 -42.67 -26.19 22.48
C PRO A 381 -43.44 -26.72 21.27
N GLN A 382 -44.25 -27.77 21.48
CA GLN A 382 -45.11 -28.35 20.46
C GLN A 382 -46.20 -27.38 20.02
#